data_AF-A0A8J8WED6-F1
#
_entry.id   AF-A0A8J8WED6-F1
#
_cell.length_a   1.000
_cell.length_b   1.000
_cell.length_c   1.000
_cell.angle_alpha   90.00
_cell.angle_beta   90.00
_cell.angle_gamma   90.00
#
_symmetry.space_group_name_H-M   'P 1'
#
loop_
_entity.id
_entity.type
_entity.pdbx_description
1 polymer ?
#
loop_
_entity_poly.entity_id
_entity_poly.type
_entity_poly.pdbx_seq_one_letter_code
_entity_poly.pdbx_strand_id
1 'polypeptide(L)'
;MYSQEIAKMRAARRLWAHMVQDKFAPKNPKSTMLRAHSQNSGWSLTEQDPYNNIIRTTVEGLAAVFGGTQSLHTNSFDEALGLPTVFSARIARNTQIILQEETGIPKVIDPWAGSYAMEALTNEVYEAGQKVIEEIEAMGGMAKAVESGGYYYYYYYYYYYYYYYYYYYYYYYYYYCLCYYTITIYCTHTPHHCYVE
;
A
#
# COMPACT_ATOMS: atom_id res chain seq x y z
N MET A 1 -4.57 8.70 -4.52
CA MET A 1 -5.46 8.30 -5.64
C MET A 1 -6.16 7.00 -5.25
N TYR A 2 -7.49 7.00 -5.14
CA TYR A 2 -8.26 5.90 -4.53
C TYR A 2 -8.31 4.61 -5.38
N SER A 3 -8.64 4.73 -6.68
CA SER A 3 -8.79 3.57 -7.57
C SER A 3 -7.47 2.85 -7.86
N GLN A 4 -6.37 3.60 -7.93
CA GLN A 4 -5.03 3.03 -8.13
C GLN A 4 -4.59 2.14 -6.97
N GLU A 5 -4.93 2.48 -5.73
CA GLU A 5 -4.59 1.68 -4.56
C GLU A 5 -5.32 0.33 -4.58
N ILE A 6 -6.60 0.32 -4.96
CA ILE A 6 -7.39 -0.91 -5.16
C ILE A 6 -6.75 -1.77 -6.27
N ALA A 7 -6.50 -1.18 -7.44
CA ALA A 7 -5.89 -1.86 -8.57
C ALA A 7 -4.50 -2.43 -8.23
N LYS A 8 -3.67 -1.68 -7.51
CA LYS A 8 -2.34 -2.10 -7.04
C LYS A 8 -2.41 -3.37 -6.20
N MET A 9 -3.31 -3.43 -5.23
CA MET A 9 -3.44 -4.61 -4.37
C MET A 9 -3.92 -5.84 -5.16
N ARG A 10 -4.86 -5.66 -6.09
CA ARG A 10 -5.33 -6.72 -6.99
C ARG A 10 -4.21 -7.22 -7.91
N ALA A 11 -3.51 -6.31 -8.57
CA ALA A 11 -2.39 -6.59 -9.46
C ALA A 11 -1.24 -7.30 -8.72
N ALA A 12 -0.88 -6.83 -7.52
CA ALA A 12 0.20 -7.40 -6.72
C ALA A 12 -0.04 -8.87 -6.35
N ARG A 13 -1.29 -9.25 -6.00
CA ARG A 13 -1.64 -10.66 -5.74
C ARG A 13 -1.43 -11.53 -6.98
N ARG A 14 -1.87 -11.06 -8.15
CA ARG A 14 -1.70 -11.77 -9.41
C ARG A 14 -0.23 -11.92 -9.77
N LEU A 15 0.53 -10.84 -9.66
CA LEU A 15 1.96 -10.81 -9.95
C LEU A 15 2.75 -11.76 -9.03
N TRP A 16 2.48 -11.71 -7.73
CA TRP A 16 3.08 -12.63 -6.76
C TRP A 16 2.78 -14.09 -7.09
N ALA A 17 1.51 -14.43 -7.38
CA ALA A 17 1.12 -15.79 -7.69
C ALA A 17 1.85 -16.33 -8.92
N HIS A 18 1.93 -15.55 -10.01
CA HIS A 18 2.68 -15.94 -11.21
C HIS A 18 4.17 -16.11 -10.92
N MET A 19 4.81 -15.13 -10.28
CA MET A 19 6.25 -15.21 -9.97
C MET A 19 6.60 -16.41 -9.10
N VAL A 20 5.81 -16.68 -8.06
CA VAL A 20 6.08 -17.81 -7.17
C VAL A 20 5.89 -19.13 -7.90
N GLN A 21 4.84 -19.22 -8.73
CA GLN A 21 4.58 -20.41 -9.53
C GLN A 21 5.72 -20.68 -10.51
N ASP A 22 6.14 -19.67 -11.28
CA ASP A 22 7.13 -19.81 -12.34
C ASP A 22 8.54 -20.10 -11.80
N LYS A 23 8.93 -19.45 -10.69
CA LYS A 23 10.28 -19.61 -10.12
C LYS A 23 10.44 -20.81 -9.21
N PHE A 24 9.40 -21.20 -8.48
CA PHE A 24 9.53 -22.17 -7.38
C PHE A 24 8.63 -23.40 -7.52
N ALA A 25 7.66 -23.41 -8.44
CA ALA A 25 6.72 -24.52 -8.67
C ALA A 25 6.21 -25.17 -7.37
N PRO A 26 5.62 -24.39 -6.43
CA PRO A 26 5.29 -24.90 -5.11
C PRO A 26 4.20 -25.98 -5.18
N LYS A 27 4.35 -27.02 -4.35
CA LYS A 27 3.33 -28.09 -4.22
C LYS A 27 2.12 -27.65 -3.40
N ASN A 28 2.29 -26.68 -2.50
CA ASN A 28 1.23 -26.19 -1.64
C ASN A 28 0.60 -24.93 -2.27
N PRO A 29 -0.71 -24.93 -2.59
CA PRO A 29 -1.37 -23.76 -3.20
C PRO A 29 -1.36 -22.52 -2.29
N LYS A 30 -1.16 -22.68 -0.97
CA LYS A 30 -1.03 -21.54 -0.05
C LYS A 30 0.25 -20.73 -0.29
N SER A 31 1.26 -21.30 -0.94
CA SER A 31 2.53 -20.62 -1.22
C SER A 31 2.39 -19.46 -2.20
N THR A 32 1.37 -19.48 -3.08
CA THR A 32 1.10 -18.40 -4.04
C THR A 32 0.18 -17.32 -3.48
N MET A 33 -0.27 -17.43 -2.22
CA MET A 33 -1.13 -16.44 -1.60
C MET A 33 -0.32 -15.27 -1.04
N LEU A 34 -0.52 -14.07 -1.59
CA LEU A 34 -0.01 -12.83 -1.02
C LEU A 34 -0.98 -12.32 0.05
N ARG A 35 -0.53 -12.29 1.31
CA ARG A 35 -1.24 -11.70 2.45
C ARG A 35 -0.63 -10.34 2.78
N ALA A 36 -1.45 -9.31 2.86
CA ALA A 36 -1.03 -7.93 3.03
C ALA A 36 -1.57 -7.31 4.32
N HIS A 37 -0.69 -6.58 5.01
CA HIS A 37 -1.06 -5.52 5.93
C HIS A 37 -1.06 -4.21 5.16
N SER A 38 -2.07 -3.38 5.38
CA SER A 38 -2.13 -2.03 4.81
C SER A 38 -2.12 -1.00 5.93
N GLN A 39 -1.38 0.07 5.71
CA GLN A 39 -1.42 1.26 6.56
C GLN A 39 -1.77 2.46 5.69
N ASN A 40 -2.64 3.32 6.21
CA ASN A 40 -2.95 4.62 5.63
C ASN A 40 -1.67 5.47 5.45
N SER A 41 -1.67 6.40 4.50
CA SER A 41 -0.45 7.17 4.23
C SER A 41 -0.27 8.21 5.32
N GLY A 42 0.82 8.13 6.09
CA GLY A 42 1.17 9.20 7.04
C GLY A 42 1.48 10.52 6.32
N TRP A 43 2.06 10.42 5.12
CA TRP A 43 2.45 11.57 4.31
C TRP A 43 1.26 12.34 3.72
N SER A 44 0.11 11.70 3.54
CA SER A 44 -1.09 12.39 3.04
C SER A 44 -1.77 13.27 4.09
N LEU A 45 -1.36 13.15 5.36
CA LEU A 45 -1.96 13.86 6.48
C LEU A 45 -1.36 15.26 6.62
N THR A 46 -2.23 16.23 6.85
CA THR A 46 -1.83 17.63 6.97
C THR A 46 -1.78 18.06 8.42
N GLU A 47 -0.77 18.84 8.77
CA GLU A 47 -0.71 19.56 10.05
C GLU A 47 -1.84 20.60 10.11
N GLN A 48 -2.05 21.33 9.00
CA GLN A 48 -3.10 22.33 8.90
C GLN A 48 -4.47 21.68 8.73
N ASP A 49 -5.45 22.22 9.45
CA ASP A 49 -6.83 21.71 9.50
C ASP A 49 -6.88 20.17 9.63
N PRO A 50 -6.37 19.63 10.76
CA PRO A 50 -6.07 18.21 10.89
C PRO A 50 -7.35 17.36 10.96
N TYR A 51 -8.53 17.93 11.19
CA TYR A 51 -9.78 17.18 11.12
C TYR A 51 -10.09 16.64 9.73
N ASN A 52 -9.59 17.28 8.66
CA ASN A 52 -9.68 16.75 7.30
C ASN A 52 -8.97 15.40 7.15
N ASN A 53 -7.99 15.10 8.00
CA ASN A 53 -7.29 13.81 8.02
C ASN A 53 -8.24 12.65 8.36
N ILE A 54 -9.32 12.90 9.10
CA ILE A 54 -10.36 11.88 9.35
C ILE A 54 -10.96 11.42 8.01
N ILE A 55 -11.26 12.37 7.12
CA ILE A 55 -11.85 12.09 5.80
C ILE A 55 -10.82 11.39 4.92
N ARG A 56 -9.57 11.87 4.89
CA ARG A 56 -8.47 11.24 4.14
C ARG A 56 -8.27 9.78 4.55
N THR A 57 -8.10 9.53 5.85
CA THR A 57 -7.94 8.18 6.42
C THR A 57 -9.15 7.29 6.11
N THR A 58 -10.37 7.85 6.09
CA THR A 58 -11.58 7.09 5.73
C THR A 58 -11.54 6.62 4.27
N VAL A 59 -11.21 7.51 3.32
CA VAL A 59 -11.13 7.19 1.89
C VAL A 59 -10.01 6.19 1.61
N GLU A 60 -8.86 6.35 2.23
CA GLU A 60 -7.74 5.41 2.12
C GLU A 60 -8.04 4.07 2.78
N GLY A 61 -8.75 4.07 3.92
CA GLY A 61 -9.21 2.85 4.58
C GLY A 61 -10.18 2.06 3.70
N LEU A 62 -11.11 2.76 3.04
CA LEU A 62 -11.98 2.17 2.01
C LEU A 62 -11.17 1.54 0.87
N ALA A 63 -10.14 2.23 0.38
CA ALA A 63 -9.27 1.69 -0.68
C ALA A 63 -8.59 0.39 -0.24
N ALA A 64 -8.08 0.32 0.99
CA ALA A 64 -7.46 -0.89 1.53
C ALA A 64 -8.47 -2.05 1.71
N VAL A 65 -9.70 -1.74 2.14
CA VAL A 65 -10.79 -2.72 2.28
C VAL A 65 -11.19 -3.27 0.91
N PHE A 66 -11.47 -2.41 -0.06
CA PHE A 66 -11.81 -2.83 -1.43
C PHE A 66 -10.65 -3.52 -2.14
N GLY A 67 -9.41 -3.14 -1.81
CA GLY A 67 -8.21 -3.82 -2.26
C GLY A 67 -8.01 -5.21 -1.64
N GLY A 68 -8.82 -5.61 -0.65
CA GLY A 68 -8.79 -6.93 -0.03
C GLY A 68 -7.62 -7.14 0.92
N THR A 69 -7.34 -6.16 1.79
CA THR A 69 -6.32 -6.27 2.84
C THR A 69 -6.68 -7.32 3.90
N GLN A 70 -5.69 -7.94 4.55
CA GLN A 70 -5.91 -8.91 5.64
C GLN A 70 -5.87 -8.24 7.01
N SER A 71 -5.14 -7.13 7.14
CA SER A 71 -5.16 -6.26 8.31
C SER A 71 -4.97 -4.81 7.89
N LEU A 72 -5.49 -3.87 8.69
CA LEU A 72 -5.49 -2.45 8.38
C LEU A 72 -5.08 -1.63 9.61
N HIS A 73 -4.13 -0.72 9.41
CA HIS A 73 -3.80 0.35 10.35
C HIS A 73 -4.34 1.67 9.81
N THR A 74 -5.28 2.27 10.55
CA THR A 74 -5.80 3.60 10.28
C THR A 74 -5.06 4.63 11.13
N ASN A 75 -4.48 5.61 10.44
CA ASN A 75 -3.72 6.69 11.05
C ASN A 75 -4.65 7.65 11.82
N SER A 76 -4.09 8.27 12.87
CA SER A 76 -4.84 9.25 13.66
C SER A 76 -4.77 10.63 13.02
N PHE A 77 -5.82 11.44 13.22
CA PHE A 77 -5.93 12.73 12.52
C PHE A 77 -4.84 13.74 12.94
N ASP A 78 -4.20 13.53 14.09
CA ASP A 78 -3.13 14.35 14.67
C ASP A 78 -1.71 13.82 14.40
N GLU A 79 -1.54 12.78 13.57
CA GLU A 79 -0.25 12.11 13.34
C GLU A 79 0.81 12.99 12.67
N ALA A 80 0.39 14.00 11.89
CA ALA A 80 1.32 14.98 11.32
C ALA A 80 1.96 15.90 12.38
N LEU A 81 1.35 16.01 13.56
CA LEU A 81 1.78 16.88 14.65
C LEU A 81 2.55 16.13 15.74
N GLY A 82 2.25 14.85 15.96
CA GLY A 82 2.87 14.06 17.02
C GLY A 82 2.21 12.71 17.22
N LEU A 83 2.44 12.13 18.41
CA LEU A 83 1.85 10.84 18.75
C LEU A 83 0.33 10.96 18.97
N PRO A 84 -0.45 9.93 18.60
CA PRO A 84 -1.91 9.93 18.77
C PRO A 84 -2.35 10.15 20.21
N THR A 85 -3.36 11.00 20.39
CA THR A 85 -4.12 11.10 21.64
C THR A 85 -5.12 9.96 21.79
N VAL A 86 -5.64 9.75 23.01
CA VAL A 86 -6.72 8.76 23.24
C VAL A 86 -7.95 9.06 22.38
N PHE A 87 -8.24 10.35 22.17
CA PHE A 87 -9.37 10.79 21.35
C PHE A 87 -9.15 10.50 19.87
N SER A 88 -7.99 10.85 19.32
CA SER A 88 -7.69 10.62 17.90
C SER A 88 -7.55 9.14 17.57
N ALA A 89 -6.90 8.36 18.44
CA ALA A 89 -6.78 6.91 18.29
C ALA A 89 -8.14 6.20 18.32
N ARG A 90 -9.09 6.69 19.13
CA ARG A 90 -10.46 6.18 19.15
C ARG A 90 -11.16 6.43 17.82
N ILE A 91 -11.01 7.63 17.24
CA ILE A 91 -11.58 7.95 15.92
C ILE A 91 -10.99 7.02 14.87
N ALA A 92 -9.67 6.88 14.82
CA ALA A 92 -8.99 6.02 13.86
C ALA A 92 -9.47 4.56 13.93
N ARG A 93 -9.61 3.99 15.14
CA ARG A 93 -10.18 2.65 15.33
C ARG A 93 -11.64 2.59 14.87
N ASN A 94 -12.46 3.55 15.27
CA ASN A 94 -13.89 3.56 14.93
C ASN A 94 -14.14 3.71 13.43
N THR A 95 -13.26 4.38 12.69
CA THR A 95 -13.31 4.37 11.21
C THR A 95 -13.34 2.93 10.69
N GLN A 96 -12.49 2.03 11.18
CA GLN A 96 -12.51 0.63 10.74
C GLN A 96 -13.79 -0.11 11.18
N ILE A 97 -14.26 0.12 12.41
CA ILE A 97 -15.48 -0.52 12.92
C ILE A 97 -16.70 -0.10 12.09
N ILE A 98 -16.85 1.19 11.77
CA ILE A 98 -17.96 1.69 10.94
C ILE A 98 -17.89 1.07 9.54
N LEU A 99 -16.69 1.02 8.93
CA LEU A 99 -16.49 0.35 7.64
C LEU A 99 -16.91 -1.12 7.70
N GLN A 100 -16.65 -1.82 8.80
CA GLN A 100 -17.00 -3.23 8.98
C GLN A 100 -18.49 -3.45 9.22
N GLU A 101 -19.09 -2.70 10.14
CA GLU A 101 -20.39 -3.02 10.71
C GLU A 101 -21.55 -2.27 10.05
N GLU A 102 -21.31 -1.06 9.52
CA GLU A 102 -22.39 -0.17 9.07
C GLU A 102 -22.49 -0.04 7.55
N THR A 103 -21.37 -0.09 6.82
CA THR A 103 -21.37 0.17 5.37
C THR A 103 -21.93 -0.97 4.52
N GLY A 104 -21.95 -2.19 5.06
CA GLY A 104 -22.29 -3.40 4.31
C GLY A 104 -21.25 -3.84 3.27
N ILE A 105 -20.15 -3.10 3.10
CA ILE A 105 -19.06 -3.43 2.15
C ILE A 105 -18.50 -4.85 2.36
N PRO A 106 -18.25 -5.33 3.60
CA PRO A 106 -17.68 -6.66 3.80
C PRO A 106 -18.57 -7.84 3.37
N LYS A 107 -19.83 -7.58 2.98
CA LYS A 107 -20.80 -8.63 2.61
C LYS A 107 -20.57 -9.19 1.20
N VAL A 108 -19.74 -8.54 0.37
CA VAL A 108 -19.46 -8.96 -1.00
C VAL A 108 -17.96 -9.09 -1.20
N ILE A 109 -17.52 -10.23 -1.74
CA ILE A 109 -16.11 -10.47 -2.08
C ILE A 109 -15.79 -9.70 -3.37
N ASP A 110 -14.71 -8.90 -3.32
CA ASP A 110 -14.22 -8.07 -4.43
C ASP A 110 -15.36 -7.38 -5.22
N PRO A 111 -16.05 -6.38 -4.61
CA PRO A 111 -17.21 -5.75 -5.24
C PRO A 111 -16.87 -4.95 -6.50
N TRP A 112 -15.58 -4.74 -6.80
CA TRP A 112 -15.10 -4.10 -8.03
C TRP A 112 -14.82 -5.10 -9.16
N ALA A 113 -14.97 -6.41 -8.92
CA ALA A 113 -14.77 -7.43 -9.93
C ALA A 113 -15.70 -7.21 -11.13
N GLY A 114 -15.13 -7.19 -12.33
CA GLY A 114 -15.84 -6.97 -13.58
C GLY A 114 -16.08 -5.50 -13.95
N SER A 115 -15.71 -4.55 -13.08
CA SER A 115 -15.71 -3.13 -13.44
C SER A 115 -14.69 -2.86 -14.55
N TYR A 116 -15.15 -2.44 -15.74
CA TYR A 116 -14.28 -2.19 -16.90
C TYR A 116 -13.07 -1.29 -16.57
N ALA A 117 -13.31 -0.20 -15.85
CA ALA A 117 -12.25 0.73 -15.47
C ALA A 117 -11.27 0.13 -14.46
N MET A 118 -11.77 -0.64 -13.48
CA MET A 118 -10.90 -1.24 -12.47
C MET A 118 -10.10 -2.42 -13.03
N GLU A 119 -10.68 -3.23 -13.91
CA GLU A 119 -9.97 -4.32 -14.58
C GLU A 119 -8.87 -3.78 -15.50
N ALA A 120 -9.17 -2.75 -16.30
CA ALA A 120 -8.18 -2.10 -17.15
C ALA A 120 -7.02 -1.53 -16.33
N LEU A 121 -7.32 -0.76 -15.27
CA LEU A 121 -6.31 -0.19 -14.39
C LEU A 121 -5.50 -1.28 -13.66
N THR A 122 -6.12 -2.37 -13.25
CA THR A 122 -5.42 -3.51 -12.63
C THR A 122 -4.45 -4.17 -13.62
N ASN A 123 -4.82 -4.26 -14.89
CA ASN A 123 -3.93 -4.78 -15.93
C ASN A 123 -2.76 -3.85 -16.21
N GLU A 124 -3.00 -2.54 -16.35
CA GLU A 124 -1.94 -1.55 -16.53
C GLU A 124 -0.92 -1.59 -15.39
N VAL A 125 -1.39 -1.64 -14.13
CA VAL A 125 -0.51 -1.70 -12.96
C VAL A 125 0.26 -3.03 -12.91
N TYR A 126 -0.37 -4.14 -13.30
CA TYR A 126 0.29 -5.43 -13.38
C TYR A 126 1.40 -5.44 -14.43
N GLU A 127 1.14 -4.95 -15.65
CA GLU A 127 2.11 -4.91 -16.75
C GLU A 127 3.29 -3.99 -16.40
N ALA A 128 3.01 -2.81 -15.84
CA ALA A 128 4.05 -1.91 -15.36
C ALA A 128 4.90 -2.53 -14.24
N GLY A 129 4.26 -3.20 -13.28
CA GLY A 129 4.96 -3.91 -12.20
C GLY A 129 5.80 -5.07 -12.71
N GLN A 130 5.28 -5.86 -13.65
CA GLN A 130 6.00 -6.97 -14.27
C GLN A 130 7.26 -6.49 -14.98
N LYS A 131 7.16 -5.41 -15.78
CA LYS A 131 8.31 -4.83 -16.48
C LYS A 131 9.43 -4.42 -15.53
N VAL A 132 9.09 -3.76 -14.42
CA VAL A 132 10.08 -3.35 -13.41
C VAL A 132 10.76 -4.57 -12.78
N ILE A 133 10.01 -5.64 -12.52
CA ILE A 133 10.59 -6.88 -11.98
C ILE A 133 11.54 -7.52 -12.98
N GLU A 134 11.17 -7.61 -14.26
CA GLU A 134 12.03 -8.15 -15.31
C GLU A 134 13.34 -7.36 -15.45
N GLU A 135 13.29 -6.03 -15.35
CA GLU A 135 14.47 -5.17 -15.32
C GLU A 135 15.38 -5.47 -14.10
N ILE A 136 14.79 -5.63 -12.92
CA ILE A 136 15.52 -5.98 -11.68
C ILE A 136 16.16 -7.37 -11.79
N GLU A 137 15.46 -8.35 -12.36
CA GLU A 137 16.00 -9.70 -12.58
C GLU A 137 17.15 -9.69 -13.59
N ALA A 138 17.05 -8.89 -14.65
CA ALA A 138 18.13 -8.71 -15.63
C ALA A 138 19.39 -8.07 -15.01
N MET A 139 19.23 -7.23 -13.99
CA MET A 139 20.34 -6.70 -13.18
C MET A 139 20.97 -7.74 -12.21
N GLY A 140 20.44 -8.96 -12.18
CA GLY A 140 20.88 -10.03 -11.30
C GLY A 140 20.20 -10.03 -9.93
N GLY A 141 19.00 -9.46 -9.86
CA GLY A 141 18.13 -9.49 -8.68
C GLY A 141 18.21 -8.26 -7.79
N MET A 142 17.25 -8.15 -6.86
CA MET A 142 17.05 -6.95 -6.04
C MET A 142 18.28 -6.54 -5.22
N ALA A 143 19.05 -7.50 -4.70
CA ALA A 143 20.26 -7.20 -3.92
C ALA A 143 21.28 -6.38 -4.74
N LYS A 144 21.57 -6.82 -5.98
CA LYS A 144 22.49 -6.10 -6.89
C LYS A 144 21.91 -4.77 -7.37
N ALA A 145 20.60 -4.71 -7.62
CA ALA A 145 19.93 -3.49 -8.01
C ALA A 145 20.00 -2.40 -6.90
N VAL A 146 19.96 -2.80 -5.63
CA VAL A 146 20.11 -1.90 -4.48
C VAL A 146 21.58 -1.48 -4.30
N GLU A 147 22.53 -2.42 -4.35
CA GLU A 147 23.97 -2.14 -4.22
C GLU A 147 24.51 -1.18 -5.29
N SER A 148 24.02 -1.31 -6.53
CA SER A 148 24.40 -0.43 -7.65
C SER A 148 23.83 0.99 -7.53
N GLY A 149 23.00 1.29 -6.52
CA GLY A 149 22.35 2.59 -6.35
C GLY A 149 21.24 2.90 -7.36
N GLY A 150 21.03 2.05 -8.38
CA GLY A 150 20.03 2.24 -9.43
C GLY A 150 18.60 2.30 -8.89
N TYR A 151 18.28 1.47 -7.89
CA TYR A 151 16.95 1.48 -7.26
C TYR A 151 16.68 2.78 -6.48
N TYR A 152 17.68 3.29 -5.75
CA TYR A 152 17.56 4.57 -5.04
C TYR A 152 17.38 5.72 -6.03
N TYR A 153 18.07 5.71 -7.17
CA TYR A 153 17.89 6.75 -8.19
C TYR A 153 16.46 6.78 -8.75
N TYR A 154 15.87 5.62 -9.04
CA TYR A 154 14.50 5.53 -9.53
C TYR A 154 13.48 6.10 -8.52
N TYR A 155 13.68 5.78 -7.24
CA TYR A 155 12.87 6.29 -6.14
C TYR A 155 13.03 7.80 -5.94
N TYR A 156 14.28 8.29 -5.90
CA TYR A 156 14.57 9.73 -5.78
C TYR A 156 14.04 10.52 -6.97
N TYR A 157 14.12 9.98 -8.19
CA TYR A 157 13.58 10.62 -9.38
C TYR A 157 12.06 10.77 -9.29
N TYR A 158 11.34 9.71 -8.90
CA TYR A 158 9.89 9.79 -8.68
C TYR A 158 9.52 10.74 -7.55
N TYR A 159 10.25 10.71 -6.44
CA TYR A 159 10.06 11.64 -5.34
C TYR A 159 10.28 13.08 -5.79
N TYR A 160 11.39 13.38 -6.47
CA TYR A 160 11.66 14.70 -7.02
C TYR A 160 10.59 15.12 -8.00
N TYR A 161 10.17 14.26 -8.92
CA TYR A 161 9.17 14.60 -9.92
C TYR A 161 7.81 14.88 -9.26
N TYR A 162 7.38 14.05 -8.32
CA TYR A 162 6.15 14.27 -7.55
C TYR A 162 6.24 15.56 -6.74
N TYR A 163 7.34 15.76 -6.01
CA TYR A 163 7.57 16.96 -5.21
C TYR A 163 7.62 18.20 -6.09
N TYR A 164 8.25 18.16 -7.27
CA TYR A 164 8.34 19.29 -8.19
C TYR A 164 6.99 19.59 -8.85
N TYR A 165 6.22 18.58 -9.26
CA TYR A 165 4.90 18.78 -9.88
C TYR A 165 3.87 19.27 -8.85
N TYR A 166 3.88 18.71 -7.63
CA TYR A 166 3.03 19.19 -6.54
C TYR A 166 3.50 20.55 -6.02
N TYR A 167 4.80 20.79 -5.85
CA TYR A 167 5.31 22.13 -5.53
C TYR A 167 4.88 23.11 -6.61
N TYR A 168 5.17 22.90 -7.89
CA TYR A 168 4.86 23.94 -8.89
C TYR A 168 3.36 24.31 -8.96
N TYR A 169 2.45 23.39 -8.62
CA TYR A 169 1.01 23.65 -8.54
C TYR A 169 0.52 24.18 -7.17
N TYR A 170 1.19 23.87 -6.05
CA TYR A 170 0.76 24.28 -4.70
C TYR A 170 1.67 25.32 -4.01
N TYR A 171 2.88 25.59 -4.51
CA TYR A 171 3.84 26.56 -3.95
C TYR A 171 3.52 28.03 -4.25
N TYR A 172 2.23 28.33 -4.45
CA TYR A 172 1.71 29.65 -4.08
C TYR A 172 1.33 29.73 -2.59
N TYR A 173 1.28 28.61 -1.85
CA TYR A 173 0.99 28.61 -0.41
C TYR A 173 1.75 27.48 0.35
N TYR A 174 2.82 27.89 1.06
CA TYR A 174 3.38 27.31 2.29
C TYR A 174 4.21 25.99 2.29
N TYR A 175 5.10 25.95 3.29
CA TYR A 175 6.42 25.29 3.35
C TYR A 175 6.42 23.81 3.81
N TYR A 176 7.40 23.07 3.27
CA TYR A 176 8.11 21.84 3.68
C TYR A 176 7.60 20.94 4.81
N CYS A 177 7.47 19.62 4.54
CA CYS A 177 8.10 18.55 5.35
C CYS A 177 8.14 17.17 4.65
N LEU A 178 9.20 16.39 4.92
CA LEU A 178 9.49 15.05 4.38
C LEU A 178 8.92 13.93 5.28
N CYS A 179 8.42 12.81 4.69
CA CYS A 179 8.77 11.41 5.07
C CYS A 179 7.81 10.30 4.54
N TYR A 180 8.42 9.31 3.85
CA TYR A 180 8.17 7.86 3.68
C TYR A 180 6.79 7.25 3.28
N TYR A 181 6.79 6.51 2.16
CA TYR A 181 5.81 5.48 1.80
C TYR A 181 6.42 4.08 2.00
N THR A 182 5.82 3.22 2.84
CA THR A 182 6.17 1.79 2.94
C THR A 182 4.91 0.93 2.95
N ILE A 183 4.76 0.04 1.96
CA ILE A 183 3.92 -1.15 2.11
C ILE A 183 4.75 -2.16 2.91
N THR A 184 4.41 -2.39 4.16
CA THR A 184 5.08 -3.41 4.98
C THR A 184 4.44 -4.77 4.72
N ILE A 185 5.04 -5.57 3.84
CA ILE A 185 4.69 -6.99 3.68
C ILE A 185 5.28 -7.75 4.87
N TYR A 186 4.48 -7.98 5.92
CA TYR A 186 4.86 -8.91 6.98
C TYR A 186 4.77 -10.34 6.45
N CYS A 187 5.92 -10.93 6.10
CA CYS A 187 6.03 -12.38 6.03
C CYS A 187 6.06 -12.88 7.47
N THR A 188 4.97 -13.49 7.95
CA THR A 188 4.92 -14.11 9.27
C THR A 188 5.89 -15.30 9.32
N HIS A 189 7.16 -15.06 9.61
CA HIS A 189 8.03 -16.05 10.23
C HIS A 189 7.64 -16.11 11.70
N THR A 190 6.93 -17.17 12.09
CA THR A 190 6.77 -17.56 13.49
C THR A 190 8.15 -17.93 14.05
N PRO A 191 8.63 -17.26 15.11
CA PRO A 191 9.81 -17.71 15.82
C PRO A 191 9.40 -18.71 16.93
N HIS A 192 10.25 -19.73 17.11
CA HIS A 192 10.40 -20.63 18.25
C HIS A 192 9.90 -22.09 18.13
N HIS A 193 10.89 -22.97 18.29
CA HIS A 193 10.88 -24.40 18.65
C HIS A 193 10.75 -25.45 17.53
N CYS A 194 11.85 -25.65 16.79
CA CYS A 194 12.32 -27.00 16.47
C CYS A 194 13.60 -27.24 17.27
N TYR A 195 13.48 -28.00 18.37
CA TYR A 195 14.61 -28.79 18.86
C TYR A 195 14.66 -30.07 18.02
N VAL A 196 15.88 -30.48 17.71
CA VAL A 196 16.22 -31.74 17.07
C VAL A 196 15.93 -32.85 18.08
N GLU A 197 14.88 -33.64 17.82
CA GLU A 197 14.74 -35.10 17.99
C GLU A 197 13.34 -35.54 17.56
#